data_AF-A0A239E4C8-F1
#
_entry.id   AF-A0A239E4C8-F1
#
_cell.length_a   1.000
_cell.length_b   1.000
_cell.length_c   1.000
_cell.angle_alpha   90.00
_cell.angle_beta   90.00
_cell.angle_gamma   90.00
#
_symmetry.space_group_name_H-M   'P 1'
#
loop_
_entity.id
_entity.type
_entity.pdbx_description
1 polymer ?
#
loop_
_entity_poly.entity_id
_entity_poly.type
_entity_poly.pdbx_seq_one_letter_code
_entity_poly.pdbx_strand_id
1 'polypeptide(L)'
;MVVVRRVGAAILAVAAVAVWFLMEPAEPKQPVAQVQEQVSDRSREISGALADYEANERFTQGAPQQAVVNGWVAKDLLTIIAEQQNEALTRPEVAPPVAPVVPNDERVPALVGLLVLGLALAVATSPRGAMTTAVAPDPREEGSTTIEDVDATVDAASLARAL
;
A
#
# COMPACT_ATOMS: atom_id res chain seq x y z
N MET A 1 -27.41 4.51 37.06
CA MET A 1 -27.06 4.26 35.64
C MET A 1 -25.85 5.07 35.14
N VAL A 2 -25.68 6.34 35.54
CA VAL A 2 -24.53 7.17 35.09
C VAL A 2 -23.17 6.61 35.48
N VAL A 3 -23.04 6.01 36.67
CA VAL A 3 -21.78 5.42 37.17
C VAL A 3 -21.32 4.24 36.31
N VAL A 4 -22.24 3.35 35.92
CA VAL A 4 -21.94 2.19 35.06
C VAL A 4 -21.43 2.63 33.68
N ARG A 5 -21.98 3.71 33.13
CA ARG A 5 -21.54 4.30 31.86
C ARG A 5 -20.11 4.84 31.93
N ARG A 6 -19.77 5.53 33.03
CA ARG A 6 -18.42 6.10 33.22
C ARG A 6 -17.37 5.02 33.45
N VAL A 7 -17.71 3.98 34.22
CA VAL A 7 -16.80 2.85 34.45
C VAL A 7 -16.57 2.06 33.17
N GLY A 8 -17.61 1.76 32.38
CA GLY A 8 -17.46 1.07 31.10
C GLY A 8 -16.64 1.85 30.07
N ALA A 9 -16.85 3.16 29.97
CA ALA A 9 -16.08 4.02 29.09
C ALA A 9 -14.60 4.11 29.50
N ALA A 10 -14.32 4.17 30.81
CA ALA A 10 -12.95 4.18 31.31
C ALA A 10 -12.20 2.88 31.00
N ILE A 11 -12.86 1.73 31.13
CA ILE A 11 -12.27 0.42 30.81
C ILE A 11 -11.93 0.32 29.31
N LEU A 12 -12.83 0.78 28.43
CA LEU A 12 -12.59 0.77 26.98
C LEU A 12 -11.46 1.73 26.57
N ALA A 13 -11.38 2.90 27.20
CA ALA A 13 -10.30 3.85 26.95
C ALA A 13 -8.94 3.24 27.33
N VAL A 14 -8.86 2.59 28.50
CA VAL A 14 -7.65 1.89 28.94
C VAL A 14 -7.29 0.74 28.00
N ALA A 15 -8.28 -0.05 27.56
CA ALA A 15 -8.05 -1.14 26.62
C ALA A 15 -7.54 -0.65 25.25
N ALA A 16 -8.08 0.45 24.73
CA ALA A 16 -7.63 1.04 23.47
C ALA A 16 -6.19 1.55 23.55
N VAL A 17 -5.84 2.23 24.66
CA VAL A 17 -4.46 2.66 24.92
C VAL A 17 -3.53 1.46 25.05
N ALA A 18 -3.94 0.41 25.76
CA ALA A 18 -3.16 -0.81 25.89
C ALA A 18 -2.90 -1.48 24.53
N VAL A 19 -3.91 -1.62 23.67
CA VAL A 19 -3.73 -2.17 22.31
C VAL A 19 -2.77 -1.32 21.48
N TRP A 20 -2.88 0.01 21.56
CA TRP A 20 -2.02 0.94 20.81
C TRP A 20 -0.54 0.84 21.21
N PHE A 21 -0.25 0.63 22.50
CA PHE A 21 1.11 0.64 23.03
C PHE A 21 1.73 -0.74 23.28
N LEU A 22 0.95 -1.81 23.48
CA LEU A 22 1.47 -3.15 23.76
C LEU A 22 1.57 -4.08 22.54
N MET A 23 0.73 -3.91 21.51
CA MET A 23 0.99 -4.64 20.25
C MET A 23 2.21 -4.04 19.60
N GLU A 24 3.17 -4.82 19.12
CA GLU A 24 4.29 -4.32 18.32
C GLU A 24 3.81 -4.01 16.88
N PRO A 25 4.33 -2.96 16.22
CA PRO A 25 4.00 -2.71 14.82
C PRO A 25 4.66 -3.84 14.03
N ALA A 26 3.90 -4.54 13.20
CA ALA A 26 4.49 -5.54 12.33
C ALA A 26 5.43 -4.83 11.34
N GLU A 27 6.73 -4.89 11.58
CA GLU A 27 7.70 -4.30 10.67
C GLU A 27 7.63 -5.04 9.33
N PRO A 28 7.48 -4.32 8.21
CA PRO A 28 7.48 -4.95 6.90
C PRO A 28 8.85 -5.59 6.70
N LYS A 29 8.88 -6.93 6.62
CA LYS A 29 10.08 -7.67 6.22
C LYS A 29 10.46 -7.22 4.83
N GLN A 30 11.51 -6.42 4.73
CA GLN A 30 12.00 -5.97 3.44
C GLN A 30 12.41 -7.19 2.61
N PRO A 31 11.99 -7.26 1.34
CA PRO A 31 12.42 -8.34 0.48
C PRO A 31 13.92 -8.16 0.25
N VAL A 32 14.72 -9.14 0.67
CA VAL A 32 16.13 -9.19 0.28
C VAL A 32 16.14 -9.35 -1.23
N ALA A 33 16.49 -8.30 -1.94
CA ALA A 33 16.67 -8.35 -3.39
C ALA A 33 17.73 -9.42 -3.67
N GLN A 34 17.31 -10.56 -4.19
CA GLN A 34 18.25 -11.57 -4.68
C GLN A 34 18.89 -10.99 -5.93
N VAL A 35 20.08 -10.43 -5.77
CA VAL A 35 20.86 -9.91 -6.90
C VAL A 35 21.30 -11.13 -7.70
N GLN A 36 20.92 -11.19 -8.98
CA GLN A 36 21.50 -12.18 -9.89
C GLN A 36 23.02 -12.04 -9.87
N GLU A 37 23.70 -13.13 -9.52
CA GLU A 37 25.14 -13.24 -9.66
C GLU A 37 25.50 -12.81 -11.09
N GLN A 38 26.41 -11.86 -11.29
CA GLN A 38 26.74 -11.37 -12.63
C GLN A 38 27.50 -12.43 -13.42
N VAL A 39 27.36 -12.43 -14.76
CA VAL A 39 28.18 -13.32 -15.61
C VAL A 39 29.63 -12.93 -15.45
N SER A 40 30.52 -13.92 -15.37
CA SER A 40 31.95 -13.70 -15.24
C SER A 40 32.47 -12.72 -16.31
N ASP A 41 33.13 -11.65 -15.87
CA ASP A 41 33.73 -10.66 -16.76
C ASP A 41 35.01 -11.25 -17.40
N ARG A 42 34.90 -11.66 -18.66
CA ARG A 42 36.01 -12.19 -19.48
C ARG A 42 36.73 -11.11 -20.29
N SER A 43 36.49 -9.83 -20.00
CA SER A 43 37.12 -8.69 -20.71
C SER A 43 38.64 -8.82 -20.80
N ARG A 44 39.30 -9.28 -19.74
CA ARG A 44 40.76 -9.48 -19.72
C ARG A 44 41.25 -10.55 -20.69
N GLU A 45 40.54 -11.67 -20.80
CA GLU A 45 40.91 -12.77 -21.70
C GLU A 45 40.74 -12.34 -23.16
N ILE A 46 39.62 -11.67 -23.47
CA ILE A 46 39.36 -11.08 -24.79
C ILE A 46 40.44 -10.05 -25.14
N SER A 47 40.78 -9.16 -24.19
CA SER A 47 41.81 -8.14 -24.39
C SER A 47 43.18 -8.76 -24.67
N GLY A 48 43.53 -9.84 -23.96
CA GLY A 48 44.77 -10.58 -24.17
C GLY A 48 44.83 -11.19 -25.56
N ALA A 49 43.79 -11.95 -25.96
CA ALA A 49 43.72 -12.56 -27.29
C ALA A 49 43.81 -11.52 -28.43
N LEU A 50 43.18 -10.36 -28.27
CA LEU A 50 43.25 -9.27 -29.25
C LEU A 50 44.63 -8.57 -29.27
N ALA A 51 45.28 -8.41 -28.11
CA ALA A 51 46.62 -7.83 -28.04
C ALA A 51 47.66 -8.74 -28.70
N ASP A 52 47.56 -10.06 -28.49
CA ASP A 52 48.43 -11.05 -29.12
C ASP A 52 48.23 -11.08 -30.64
N TYR A 53 46.97 -10.98 -31.09
CA TYR A 53 46.63 -10.82 -32.50
C TYR A 53 47.27 -9.56 -33.11
N GLU A 54 47.12 -8.41 -32.46
CA GLU A 54 47.66 -7.15 -32.95
C GLU A 54 49.21 -7.14 -32.98
N ALA A 55 49.84 -7.76 -31.98
CA ALA A 55 51.29 -7.97 -31.99
C ALA A 55 51.71 -8.82 -33.18
N ASN A 56 51.03 -9.94 -33.43
CA ASN A 56 51.37 -10.83 -34.55
C ASN A 56 51.16 -10.16 -35.91
N GLU A 57 50.07 -9.40 -36.08
CA GLU A 57 49.76 -8.64 -37.29
C GLU A 57 50.90 -7.66 -37.66
N ARG A 58 51.51 -7.02 -36.66
CA ARG A 58 52.64 -6.10 -36.86
C ARG A 58 53.92 -6.78 -37.33
N PHE A 59 54.12 -8.06 -36.98
CA PHE A 59 55.36 -8.79 -37.30
C PHE A 59 55.24 -9.70 -38.53
N THR A 60 54.04 -9.99 -39.03
CA THR A 60 53.85 -11.08 -40.02
C THR A 60 53.07 -10.72 -41.29
N GLN A 61 52.95 -9.43 -41.64
CA GLN A 61 52.19 -8.96 -42.81
C GLN A 61 52.47 -9.78 -44.09
N GLY A 62 51.45 -10.51 -44.55
CA GLY A 62 51.43 -11.22 -45.82
C GLY A 62 51.99 -12.65 -45.78
N ALA A 63 52.41 -13.14 -44.62
CA ALA A 63 52.91 -14.51 -44.49
C ALA A 63 51.75 -15.53 -44.39
N PRO A 64 51.82 -16.71 -45.03
CA PRO A 64 50.84 -17.79 -44.84
C PRO A 64 50.65 -18.19 -43.36
N GLN A 65 51.66 -17.93 -42.53
CA GLN A 65 51.65 -18.16 -41.08
C GLN A 65 50.63 -17.27 -40.35
N GLN A 66 50.34 -16.08 -40.90
CA GLN A 66 49.36 -15.13 -40.41
C GLN A 66 47.94 -15.72 -40.45
N ALA A 67 47.58 -16.44 -41.51
CA ALA A 67 46.27 -17.08 -41.63
C ALA A 67 46.04 -18.16 -40.56
N VAL A 68 47.10 -18.88 -40.16
CA VAL A 68 47.03 -19.90 -39.11
C VAL A 68 46.84 -19.27 -37.74
N VAL A 69 47.57 -18.19 -37.44
CA VAL A 69 47.41 -17.44 -36.18
C VAL A 69 46.01 -16.82 -36.08
N ASN A 70 45.53 -16.20 -37.16
CA ASN A 70 44.19 -15.62 -37.22
C ASN A 70 43.11 -16.67 -36.97
N GLY A 71 43.30 -17.90 -37.49
CA GLY A 71 42.42 -19.03 -37.22
C GLY A 71 42.42 -19.47 -35.75
N TRP A 72 43.60 -19.49 -35.10
CA TRP A 72 43.73 -19.84 -33.69
C TRP A 72 43.10 -18.79 -32.77
N VAL A 73 43.33 -17.50 -33.04
CA VAL A 73 42.70 -16.39 -32.30
C VAL A 73 41.18 -16.41 -32.47
N ALA A 74 40.68 -16.64 -33.69
CA ALA A 74 39.25 -16.75 -33.92
C ALA A 74 38.62 -17.94 -33.15
N LYS A 75 39.30 -19.09 -33.13
CA LYS A 75 38.88 -20.24 -32.31
C LYS A 75 38.81 -19.87 -30.83
N ASP A 76 39.83 -19.18 -30.31
CA ASP A 76 39.92 -18.80 -28.89
C ASP A 76 38.79 -17.85 -28.48
N LEU A 77 38.56 -16.80 -29.27
CA LEU A 77 37.44 -15.88 -29.06
C LEU A 77 36.07 -16.59 -29.12
N LEU A 78 35.89 -17.52 -30.07
CA LEU A 78 34.67 -18.32 -30.15
C LEU A 78 34.50 -19.25 -28.92
N THR A 79 35.58 -19.79 -28.38
CA THR A 79 35.55 -20.57 -27.14
C THR A 79 35.12 -19.70 -25.95
N ILE A 80 35.69 -18.51 -25.79
CA ILE A 80 35.29 -17.57 -24.72
C ILE A 80 33.80 -17.21 -24.82
N ILE A 81 33.31 -16.91 -26.03
CA ILE A 81 31.89 -16.59 -26.25
C ILE A 81 31.00 -17.79 -25.89
N ALA A 82 31.37 -19.00 -26.32
CA ALA A 82 30.60 -20.20 -26.02
C ALA A 82 30.54 -20.49 -24.51
N GLU A 83 31.63 -20.28 -23.78
CA GLU A 83 31.65 -20.41 -22.32
C GLU A 83 30.76 -19.38 -21.64
N GLN A 84 30.83 -18.10 -22.05
CA GLN A 84 29.97 -17.05 -21.49
C GLN A 84 28.48 -17.31 -21.77
N GLN A 85 28.15 -17.79 -22.97
CA GLN A 85 26.78 -18.16 -23.31
C GLN A 85 26.31 -19.38 -22.52
N ASN A 86 27.16 -20.39 -22.36
CA ASN A 86 26.84 -21.56 -21.56
C ASN A 86 26.65 -21.21 -20.08
N GLU A 87 27.50 -20.35 -19.52
CA GLU A 87 27.36 -19.83 -18.15
C GLU A 87 26.04 -19.05 -17.98
N ALA A 88 25.67 -18.23 -18.97
CA ALA A 88 24.40 -17.51 -18.97
C ALA A 88 23.18 -18.46 -19.03
N LEU A 89 23.27 -19.56 -19.77
CA LEU A 89 22.18 -20.54 -19.93
C LEU A 89 22.08 -21.54 -18.77
N THR A 90 23.21 -21.90 -18.16
CA THR A 90 23.28 -22.87 -17.05
C THR A 90 23.17 -22.23 -15.67
N ARG A 91 23.09 -20.90 -15.61
CA ARG A 91 22.89 -20.17 -14.36
C ARG A 91 21.62 -20.67 -13.64
N PRO A 92 21.68 -20.91 -12.32
CA PRO A 92 20.48 -21.14 -11.53
C PRO A 92 19.54 -19.93 -11.66
N GLU A 93 18.33 -20.19 -12.15
CA GLU A 93 17.27 -19.19 -12.28
C GLU A 93 17.01 -18.58 -10.89
N VAL A 94 17.33 -17.30 -10.74
CA VAL A 94 17.05 -16.58 -9.50
C VAL A 94 15.55 -16.42 -9.41
N ALA A 95 14.96 -16.98 -8.35
CA ALA A 95 13.55 -16.89 -8.10
C ALA A 95 13.11 -15.42 -8.19
N PRO A 96 11.99 -15.12 -8.89
CA PRO A 96 11.53 -13.76 -9.03
C PRO A 96 11.40 -13.12 -7.65
N PRO A 97 11.73 -11.82 -7.51
CA PRO A 97 11.64 -11.13 -6.23
C PRO A 97 10.22 -11.30 -5.70
N VAL A 98 10.09 -12.07 -4.62
CA VAL A 98 8.82 -12.30 -3.96
C VAL A 98 8.37 -10.93 -3.45
N ALA A 99 7.23 -10.46 -3.95
CA ALA A 99 6.65 -9.20 -3.50
C ALA A 99 6.60 -9.21 -1.97
N PRO A 100 6.98 -8.11 -1.30
CA PRO A 100 6.96 -8.07 0.15
C PRO A 100 5.57 -8.43 0.64
N VAL A 101 5.47 -9.53 1.38
CA VAL A 101 4.25 -9.86 2.11
C VAL A 101 4.14 -8.79 3.19
N VAL A 102 3.35 -7.75 2.92
CA VAL A 102 2.99 -6.74 3.90
C VAL A 102 2.17 -7.47 4.97
N PRO A 103 2.70 -7.65 6.19
CA PRO A 103 1.91 -8.25 7.25
C PRO A 103 0.73 -7.33 7.53
N ASN A 104 -0.49 -7.87 7.58
CA ASN A 104 -1.64 -7.07 7.98
C ASN A 104 -1.41 -6.57 9.41
N ASP A 105 -1.56 -5.26 9.62
CA ASP A 105 -1.46 -4.67 10.94
C ASP A 105 -2.70 -5.04 11.76
N GLU A 106 -2.53 -6.04 12.64
CA GLU A 106 -3.57 -6.59 13.52
C GLU A 106 -4.10 -5.56 14.55
N ARG A 107 -3.43 -4.41 14.72
CA ARG A 107 -3.91 -3.33 15.59
C ARG A 107 -5.19 -2.69 15.04
N VAL A 108 -5.28 -2.55 13.72
CA VAL A 108 -6.42 -1.91 13.04
C VAL A 108 -7.73 -2.66 13.30
N PRO A 109 -7.85 -3.97 13.04
CA PRO A 109 -9.07 -4.71 13.35
C PRO A 109 -9.37 -4.76 14.86
N ALA A 110 -8.36 -4.80 15.72
CA ALA A 110 -8.56 -4.78 17.18
C ALA A 110 -9.19 -3.46 17.67
N LEU A 111 -8.73 -2.31 17.15
CA LEU A 111 -9.30 -1.00 17.48
C LEU A 111 -10.74 -0.84 16.95
N VAL A 112 -11.01 -1.34 15.74
CA VAL A 112 -12.36 -1.36 15.17
C VAL A 112 -13.29 -2.22 16.04
N GLY A 113 -12.84 -3.39 16.49
CA GLY A 113 -13.59 -4.24 17.41
C GLY A 113 -13.93 -3.54 18.73
N LEU A 114 -12.98 -2.83 19.33
CA LEU A 114 -13.21 -2.04 20.55
C LEU A 114 -14.21 -0.91 20.34
N LEU A 115 -14.14 -0.22 19.20
CA LEU A 115 -15.08 0.84 18.86
C LEU A 115 -16.51 0.31 18.72
N VAL A 116 -16.69 -0.81 18.02
CA VAL A 116 -18.01 -1.46 17.86
C VAL A 116 -18.56 -1.90 19.21
N LEU A 117 -17.74 -2.51 20.06
CA LEU A 117 -18.14 -2.93 21.41
C LEU A 117 -18.55 -1.72 22.27
N GLY A 118 -17.79 -0.62 22.19
CA GLY A 118 -18.12 0.62 22.88
C GLY A 118 -19.43 1.24 22.40
N LEU A 119 -19.69 1.24 21.10
CA LEU A 119 -20.94 1.73 20.52
C LEU A 119 -22.13 0.87 20.96
N ALA A 120 -21.98 -0.46 20.91
CA ALA A 120 -23.02 -1.39 21.35
C ALA A 120 -23.39 -1.18 22.83
N LEU A 121 -22.38 -1.00 23.69
CA LEU A 121 -22.58 -0.70 25.10
C LEU A 121 -23.25 0.67 25.30
N ALA A 122 -22.88 1.68 24.50
CA ALA A 122 -23.48 3.01 24.57
C ALA A 122 -24.97 2.99 24.19
N VAL A 123 -25.35 2.24 23.14
CA VAL A 123 -26.73 2.05 22.70
C VAL A 123 -27.53 1.25 23.73
N ALA A 124 -27.02 0.13 24.21
CA ALA A 124 -27.68 -0.71 25.21
C ALA A 124 -27.94 0.02 26.54
N THR A 125 -27.09 1.00 26.89
CA THR A 125 -27.20 1.79 28.12
C THR A 125 -27.84 3.17 27.91
N SER A 126 -28.30 3.49 26.70
CA SER A 126 -28.98 4.76 26.44
C SER A 126 -30.39 4.75 27.07
N PRO A 127 -30.82 5.85 27.72
CA PRO A 127 -32.17 5.94 28.25
C PRO A 127 -33.16 5.86 27.08
N ARG A 128 -33.98 4.82 27.05
CA ARG A 128 -35.14 4.76 26.15
C ARG A 128 -36.07 5.88 26.57
N GLY A 129 -36.13 6.94 25.76
CA GLY A 129 -37.08 8.03 25.96
C GLY A 129 -38.49 7.47 26.06
N ALA A 130 -39.21 7.85 27.12
CA ALA A 130 -40.62 7.54 27.25
C ALA A 130 -41.34 8.08 26.00
N MET A 131 -42.01 7.20 25.27
CA MET A 131 -42.98 7.60 24.27
C MET A 131 -44.05 8.43 24.99
N THR A 132 -43.99 9.74 24.84
CA THR A 132 -45.06 10.63 25.26
C THR A 132 -46.24 10.33 24.33
N THR A 133 -47.17 9.48 24.77
CA THR A 133 -48.47 9.31 24.13
C THR A 133 -49.17 10.66 24.17
N ALA A 134 -49.16 11.38 23.05
CA ALA A 134 -49.97 12.57 22.87
C ALA A 134 -51.45 12.12 22.91
N VAL A 135 -52.10 12.38 24.04
CA VAL A 135 -53.55 12.27 24.19
C VAL A 135 -54.19 13.21 23.17
N ALA A 136 -54.97 12.65 22.25
CA ALA A 136 -55.74 13.40 21.27
C ALA A 136 -56.76 14.30 21.98
N PRO A 137 -56.85 15.60 21.66
CA PRO A 137 -57.95 16.44 22.13
C PRO A 137 -59.25 16.07 21.38
N ASP A 138 -60.29 15.80 22.16
CA ASP A 138 -61.67 15.53 21.74
C ASP A 138 -62.30 16.80 21.14
N PRO A 139 -62.82 16.80 19.89
CA PRO A 139 -63.46 17.96 19.31
C PRO A 139 -64.98 17.90 19.52
N ARG A 140 -65.45 18.29 20.69
CA ARG A 140 -66.86 18.68 20.93
C ARG A 140 -66.95 19.80 21.96
N GLU A 141 -67.06 21.03 21.47
CA GLU A 141 -67.85 22.17 21.99
C GLU A 141 -67.54 23.36 21.07
N GLU A 142 -68.40 23.65 20.09
CA GLU A 142 -69.53 24.59 20.17
C GLU A 142 -69.13 26.05 20.42
N GLY A 143 -69.21 26.84 19.33
CA GLY A 143 -69.85 28.16 19.33
C GLY A 143 -69.14 29.34 20.00
N SER A 144 -68.47 30.18 19.19
CA SER A 144 -68.73 31.62 19.25
C SER A 144 -68.16 32.34 18.02
N THR A 145 -69.05 33.03 17.34
CA THR A 145 -68.85 33.97 16.23
C THR A 145 -67.92 35.13 16.60
N THR A 146 -67.05 35.56 15.68
CA THR A 146 -66.96 36.97 15.21
C THR A 146 -66.12 37.00 13.93
N ILE A 147 -66.74 37.55 12.88
CA ILE A 147 -66.18 37.86 11.56
C ILE A 147 -65.84 39.34 11.56
N GLU A 148 -64.59 39.69 11.22
CA GLU A 148 -64.07 40.96 10.66
C GLU A 148 -62.56 40.97 10.97
N ASP A 149 -61.62 41.38 10.13
CA ASP A 149 -61.65 41.97 8.80
C ASP A 149 -60.25 41.79 8.19
N VAL A 150 -60.23 41.94 6.88
CA VAL A 150 -59.14 42.00 5.90
C VAL A 150 -57.96 42.88 6.35
N ASP A 151 -56.71 42.40 6.18
CA ASP A 151 -55.78 43.12 5.31
C ASP A 151 -54.62 42.27 4.80
N ALA A 152 -54.33 42.46 3.51
CA ALA A 152 -53.34 41.76 2.71
C ALA A 152 -52.26 42.74 2.28
N THR A 153 -51.01 42.50 2.68
CA THR A 153 -49.81 43.09 2.08
C THR A 153 -48.68 42.07 2.27
N VAL A 154 -48.44 41.16 1.32
CA VAL A 154 -47.54 41.33 0.18
C VAL A 154 -46.52 42.45 0.40
N ASP A 155 -45.31 42.08 0.82
CA ASP A 155 -44.12 42.77 0.31
C ASP A 155 -43.00 41.76 0.03
N ALA A 156 -42.75 41.60 -1.26
CA ALA A 156 -41.75 40.76 -1.86
C ALA A 156 -40.70 41.67 -2.50
N ALA A 157 -39.85 42.31 -1.70
CA ALA A 157 -38.66 43.01 -2.21
C ALA A 157 -37.73 43.47 -1.08
N SER A 158 -36.87 42.60 -0.57
CA SER A 158 -35.51 42.99 -0.15
C SER A 158 -34.77 41.79 0.44
N LEU A 159 -33.82 41.23 -0.32
CA LEU A 159 -32.50 40.79 0.16
C LEU A 159 -31.74 40.09 -0.99
N ALA A 160 -31.61 40.80 -2.11
CA ALA A 160 -30.47 40.65 -2.99
C ALA A 160 -29.46 41.74 -2.62
N ARG A 161 -28.59 41.45 -1.64
CA ARG A 161 -27.36 42.22 -1.42
C ARG A 161 -26.34 41.32 -0.74
N ALA A 162 -25.20 41.16 -1.42
CA ALA A 162 -24.01 40.39 -1.05
C ALA A 162 -24.02 38.90 -1.44
N LEU A 163 -23.87 38.64 -2.74
CA LEU A 163 -22.72 37.94 -3.31
C LEU A 163 -22.67 38.19 -4.83
#